data_AF-A0A290YV98-F1
#
_entry.id   AF-A0A290YV98-F1
#
_cell.length_a   1.000
_cell.length_b   1.000
_cell.length_c   1.000
_cell.angle_alpha   90.00
_cell.angle_beta   90.00
_cell.angle_gamma   90.00
#
_symmetry.space_group_name_H-M   'P 1'
#
loop_
_entity.id
_entity.type
_entity.pdbx_description
1 polymer ?
#
loop_
_entity_poly.entity_id
_entity_poly.type
_entity_poly.pdbx_seq_one_letter_code
_entity_poly.pdbx_strand_id
1 'polypeptide(L)' 'MKVIVFCCLLLAGLFVANAADCGGKTCSGGQVCSNDVCVCTKIRCRILCRNGFLKDENGCEYPCTCA' A
#
# COMPACT_ATOMS: atom_id res chain seq x y z
N MET A 1 -2.19 -3.29 -18.68
CA MET A 1 -3.63 -3.01 -18.46
C MET A 1 -3.71 -1.80 -17.54
N LYS A 2 -3.78 -0.60 -18.12
CA LYS A 2 -3.87 0.67 -17.38
C LYS A 2 -5.37 0.93 -17.21
N VAL A 3 -5.88 0.71 -16.01
CA VAL A 3 -7.29 0.90 -15.68
C VAL A 3 -7.57 2.41 -15.71
N ILE A 4 -8.19 2.85 -16.81
CA ILE A 4 -8.72 4.19 -17.04
C ILE A 4 -10.05 4.26 -16.27
N VAL A 5 -10.12 5.04 -15.19
CA VAL A 5 -11.35 5.23 -14.39
C VAL A 5 -11.55 6.73 -14.11
N PHE A 6 -12.71 7.24 -14.56
CA PHE A 6 -13.27 8.62 -14.59
C PHE A 6 -12.72 9.56 -15.68
N CYS A 7 -13.41 9.91 -16.77
CA CYS A 7 -14.86 10.02 -17.02
C CYS A 7 -15.61 10.82 -15.94
N CYS A 8 -15.15 12.04 -15.65
CA CYS A 8 -16.01 13.15 -15.23
C CYS A 8 -15.27 14.48 -15.44
N LEU A 9 -15.16 14.87 -16.69
CA LEU A 9 -14.92 16.27 -17.07
C LEU A 9 -16.25 17.01 -16.94
N LEU A 10 -16.19 18.23 -16.39
CA LEU A 10 -17.14 19.35 -16.47
C LEU A 10 -17.90 19.70 -15.17
N LEU A 11 -17.33 20.70 -14.48
CA LEU A 11 -17.94 21.79 -13.69
C LEU A 11 -17.34 21.91 -12.27
N ALA A 12 -16.41 22.88 -12.14
CA ALA A 12 -15.93 23.51 -10.91
C ALA A 12 -15.46 22.59 -9.74
N GLY A 13 -14.13 22.41 -9.64
CA GLY A 13 -13.46 21.87 -8.45
C GLY A 13 -13.02 20.42 -8.60
N LEU A 14 -11.89 20.19 -9.29
CA LEU A 14 -11.28 18.86 -9.42
C LEU A 14 -10.74 18.36 -8.07
N PHE A 15 -11.43 17.38 -7.48
CA PHE A 15 -10.77 16.30 -6.74
C PHE A 15 -11.45 14.98 -7.14
N VAL A 16 -10.95 14.35 -8.20
CA VAL A 16 -11.28 12.98 -8.55
C VAL A 16 -10.57 12.08 -7.54
N ALA A 17 -11.26 11.63 -6.50
CA ALA A 17 -10.74 10.62 -5.58
C ALA A 17 -10.77 9.25 -6.28
N ASN A 18 -9.72 8.96 -7.03
CA ASN A 18 -9.38 7.60 -7.42
C ASN A 18 -8.04 7.26 -6.82
N ALA A 19 -8.03 6.48 -5.74
CA ALA A 19 -6.95 5.55 -5.47
C ALA A 19 -7.27 4.85 -4.17
N ALA A 20 -7.69 3.57 -4.22
CA ALA A 20 -7.44 2.52 -3.21
C ALA A 20 -6.93 3.05 -1.85
N ASP A 21 -7.72 3.88 -1.19
CA ASP A 21 -7.29 4.70 -0.07
C ASP A 21 -7.71 4.01 1.21
N CYS A 22 -6.76 3.84 2.11
CA CYS A 22 -7.01 3.25 3.41
C CYS A 22 -7.24 4.38 4.41
N GLY A 23 -8.51 4.72 4.66
CA GLY A 23 -8.86 5.84 5.55
C GLY A 23 -8.29 7.18 5.07
N GLY A 24 -8.30 7.43 3.76
CA GLY A 24 -7.82 8.69 3.16
C GLY A 24 -6.30 8.82 3.04
N LYS A 25 -5.54 7.74 3.21
CA LYS A 25 -4.09 7.69 2.95
C LYS A 25 -3.68 6.42 2.20
N THR A 26 -2.51 6.46 1.57
CA THR A 26 -1.88 5.28 0.95
C THR A 26 -0.99 4.59 1.98
N CYS A 27 -1.07 3.27 2.10
CA CYS A 27 -0.20 2.49 2.98
C CYS A 27 1.18 2.24 2.36
N SER A 28 2.20 2.00 3.20
CA SER A 28 3.55 1.65 2.76
C SER A 28 3.64 0.19 2.26
N GLY A 29 4.77 -0.18 1.66
CA GLY A 29 4.94 -1.48 0.99
C GLY A 29 4.86 -2.71 1.90
N GLY A 30 5.14 -2.59 3.19
CA GLY A 30 4.99 -3.65 4.19
C GLY A 30 3.63 -3.68 4.89
N GLN A 31 2.68 -2.81 4.47
CA GLN A 31 1.38 -2.65 5.12
C GLN A 31 0.21 -3.16 4.26
N VAL A 32 -0.87 -3.51 4.94
CA VAL A 32 -2.17 -3.83 4.35
C VAL A 32 -3.24 -2.95 4.98
N CYS A 33 -4.33 -2.70 4.26
CA CYS A 33 -5.46 -1.96 4.81
C CYS A 33 -6.38 -2.88 5.62
N SER A 34 -6.63 -2.54 6.88
CA SER A 34 -7.57 -3.25 7.74
C SER A 34 -8.36 -2.23 8.58
N ASN A 35 -9.69 -2.21 8.43
CA ASN A 35 -10.59 -1.26 9.09
C ASN A 35 -10.16 0.21 8.91
N ASP A 36 -9.91 0.63 7.67
CA ASP A 36 -9.45 1.99 7.33
C ASP A 36 -8.12 2.40 7.98
N VAL A 37 -7.36 1.45 8.50
CA VAL A 37 -6.04 1.66 9.11
C VAL A 37 -4.98 0.81 8.41
N CYS A 38 -3.86 1.43 8.08
CA CYS A 38 -2.68 0.71 7.59
C CYS A 38 -2.03 -0.07 8.73
N VAL A 39 -1.96 -1.38 8.59
CA VAL A 39 -1.35 -2.30 9.56
C VAL A 39 -0.25 -3.11 8.89
N CYS A 40 0.82 -3.45 9.61
CA CYS A 40 1.87 -4.29 9.05
C CYS A 40 1.31 -5.67 8.64
N THR A 41 1.73 -6.16 7.47
CA THR A 41 1.38 -7.51 7.05
C THR A 41 2.02 -8.56 7.96
N LYS A 42 1.29 -9.63 8.25
CA LYS A 42 1.83 -10.81 8.93
C LYS A 42 2.23 -11.92 7.94
N ILE A 43 1.98 -11.70 6.65
CA ILE A 43 2.32 -12.65 5.60
C ILE A 43 3.81 -12.54 5.32
N ARG A 44 4.51 -13.68 5.39
CA ARG A 44 5.94 -13.79 5.06
C ARG A 44 6.17 -14.97 4.14
N CYS A 45 6.96 -14.77 3.09
CA CYS A 45 7.51 -15.84 2.30
C CYS A 45 8.46 -16.69 3.17
N ARG A 46 8.49 -18.00 2.92
CA ARG A 46 9.41 -18.92 3.59
C ARG A 46 10.80 -18.86 2.96
N ILE A 47 11.44 -17.70 3.05
CA ILE A 47 12.82 -17.48 2.60
C ILE A 47 13.73 -17.25 3.82
N LEU A 48 14.98 -17.70 3.71
CA LEU A 48 15.99 -17.43 4.71
C LEU A 48 16.82 -16.22 4.27
N CYS A 49 16.67 -15.09 4.97
CA CYS A 49 17.46 -13.89 4.74
C CYS A 49 18.59 -13.79 5.77
N ARG A 50 19.84 -13.66 5.32
CA ARG A 50 21.02 -13.56 6.21
C ARG A 50 20.93 -12.38 7.18
N ASN A 51 20.43 -11.24 6.70
CA ASN A 51 20.34 -9.99 7.46
C ASN A 51 18.90 -9.69 7.94
N GLY A 52 17.98 -10.66 7.81
CA GLY A 52 16.56 -10.44 8.05
C GLY A 52 15.82 -9.83 6.85
N PHE A 53 14.55 -9.48 7.07
CA PHE A 53 13.66 -8.96 6.04
C PHE A 53 13.83 -7.44 5.89
N LEU A 54 13.65 -6.95 4.66
CA LEU A 54 13.63 -5.51 4.38
C LEU A 54 12.46 -4.87 5.12
N LYS A 55 12.69 -3.70 5.71
CA LYS A 55 11.66 -2.91 6.37
C LYS A 55 11.37 -1.65 5.59
N ASP A 56 10.12 -1.23 5.59
CA ASP A 56 9.72 0.07 5.05
C ASP A 56 9.94 1.20 6.08
N GLU A 57 9.59 2.43 5.68
CA GLU A 57 9.68 3.65 6.50
C GLU A 57 8.86 3.59 7.81
N ASN A 58 7.83 2.75 7.85
CA ASN A 58 6.98 2.52 9.03
C ASN A 58 7.49 1.36 9.90
N GLY A 59 8.62 0.74 9.53
CA GLY A 59 9.22 -0.39 10.24
C GLY A 59 8.55 -1.74 9.97
N CYS A 60 7.60 -1.82 9.02
CA CYS A 60 6.94 -3.06 8.64
C CYS A 60 7.82 -3.87 7.69
N GLU A 61 7.88 -5.19 7.86
CA GLU A 61 8.64 -6.08 6.98
C GLU A 61 7.94 -6.25 5.62
N TYR A 62 8.73 -6.21 4.54
CA TYR A 62 8.26 -6.67 3.24
C TYR A 62 8.05 -8.18 3.27
N PRO A 63 6.95 -8.70 2.69
CA PRO A 63 6.58 -10.09 2.83
C PRO A 63 7.64 -11.05 2.25
N CYS A 64 8.35 -10.65 1.20
CA CYS A 64 9.22 -11.54 0.43
C CYS A 64 10.54 -10.89 0.00
N THR A 65 11.00 -9.86 0.71
CA THR A 65 12.21 -9.11 0.36
C THR A 65 13.21 -9.15 1.51
N CYS A 66 14.46 -9.53 1.23
CA CYS A 66 15.55 -9.46 2.19
C CYS A 66 16.17 -8.04 2.23
N ALA A 67 16.74 -7.66 3.38
CA ALA A 67 17.47 -6.41 3.56
C ALA A 67 18.84 -6.39 2.87
#